data_AF-K3XBZ4-F1
#
_entry.id   AF-K3XBZ4-F1
#
_cell.length_a   1.000
_cell.length_b   1.000
_cell.length_c   1.000
_cell.angle_alpha   90.00
_cell.angle_beta   90.00
_cell.angle_gamma   90.00
#
_symmetry.space_group_name_H-M   'P 1'
#
loop_
_entity.id
_entity.type
_entity.pdbx_description
1 polymer ?
#
loop_
_entity_poly.entity_id
_entity_poly.type
_entity_poly.pdbx_seq_one_letter_code
_entity_poly.pdbx_strand_id
1 'polypeptide(L)'
;MHSRGLQLRTKVTVPGASSSAGPAERRKRLKPKLPKDKFAALTATFFERVETAVAPLQPPMNSDFVLEKDTKGVLTIRANAKEFEIKMVPLKQQLHFTSPISGLRAYEWNARTQRWEDENDSHDIEGLLTRDLMRICSGIPSF
;
A
#
# COMPACT_ATOMS: atom_id res chain seq x y z
N MET A 1 -64.24 12.00 49.70
CA MET A 1 -63.06 11.21 50.08
C MET A 1 -62.36 10.71 48.82
N HIS A 2 -61.10 11.11 48.65
CA HIS A 2 -59.99 10.41 47.99
C HIS A 2 -60.15 9.78 46.58
N SER A 3 -59.61 10.52 45.59
CA SER A 3 -58.41 10.19 44.78
C SER A 3 -58.36 9.05 43.74
N ARG A 4 -57.64 9.39 42.66
CA ARG A 4 -56.97 8.60 41.59
C ARG A 4 -57.79 8.50 40.30
N GLY A 5 -57.39 9.06 39.15
CA GLY A 5 -56.08 9.50 38.69
C GLY A 5 -55.54 8.49 37.66
N LEU A 6 -55.79 8.72 36.37
CA LEU A 6 -54.97 8.19 35.28
C LEU A 6 -55.23 9.03 34.02
N GLN A 7 -54.17 9.74 33.64
CA GLN A 7 -54.08 10.72 32.58
C GLN A 7 -53.45 10.01 31.38
N LEU A 8 -54.19 9.82 30.29
CA LEU A 8 -53.67 9.21 29.07
C LEU A 8 -52.79 10.23 28.34
N ARG A 9 -51.50 9.90 28.25
CA ARG A 9 -50.44 10.72 27.66
C ARG A 9 -50.31 10.44 26.16
N THR A 10 -49.96 11.50 25.45
CA THR A 10 -49.93 11.73 24.01
C THR A 10 -48.81 10.98 23.24
N LYS A 11 -49.17 10.50 22.04
CA LYS A 11 -48.52 10.64 20.72
C LYS A 11 -46.98 10.69 20.64
N VAL A 12 -46.37 9.67 19.99
CA VAL A 12 -45.25 9.86 19.05
C VAL A 12 -45.42 8.89 17.88
N THR A 13 -45.82 9.43 16.73
CA THR A 13 -45.73 8.79 15.42
C THR A 13 -44.37 9.15 14.84
N VAL A 14 -43.56 8.16 14.50
CA VAL A 14 -42.28 8.35 13.78
C VAL A 14 -42.58 8.29 12.28
N PRO A 15 -42.39 9.36 11.49
CA PRO A 15 -42.40 9.26 10.04
C PRO A 15 -40.98 8.88 9.57
N GLY A 16 -40.90 7.79 8.80
CA GLY A 16 -39.72 7.45 8.04
C GLY A 16 -39.41 8.54 7.01
N ALA A 17 -38.20 9.10 7.11
CA ALA A 17 -37.63 9.91 6.05
C ALA A 17 -36.68 9.03 5.24
N SER A 18 -37.20 8.55 4.11
CA SER A 18 -36.39 8.12 2.98
C SER A 18 -35.42 9.25 2.62
N SER A 19 -34.14 9.03 2.91
CA SER A 19 -33.03 9.81 2.34
C SER A 19 -32.08 8.80 1.72
N SER A 20 -32.34 8.48 0.46
CA SER A 20 -31.40 7.85 -0.44
C SER A 20 -30.19 8.78 -0.60
N ALA A 21 -29.26 8.72 0.34
CA ALA A 21 -27.91 9.18 0.14
C ALA A 21 -27.28 8.20 -0.86
N GLY A 22 -27.34 8.55 -2.15
CA GLY A 22 -26.54 7.90 -3.18
C GLY A 22 -25.07 7.86 -2.76
N PRO A 23 -24.28 6.91 -3.26
CA PRO A 23 -22.88 6.82 -2.91
C PRO A 23 -22.24 8.15 -3.25
N ALA A 24 -21.77 8.86 -2.22
CA ALA A 24 -20.94 10.03 -2.40
C ALA A 24 -19.70 9.53 -3.15
N GLU A 25 -19.69 9.70 -4.48
CA GLU A 25 -18.48 9.68 -5.26
C GLU A 25 -17.58 10.73 -4.63
N ARG A 26 -16.71 10.23 -3.76
CA ARG A 26 -15.67 10.95 -3.08
C ARG A 26 -14.84 11.53 -4.22
N ARG A 27 -15.15 12.76 -4.64
CA ARG A 27 -14.44 13.48 -5.70
C ARG A 27 -12.96 13.36 -5.35
N LYS A 28 -12.25 12.46 -6.02
CA LYS A 28 -10.82 12.22 -5.80
C LYS A 28 -10.18 13.54 -6.20
N ARG A 29 -9.88 14.41 -5.22
CA ARG A 29 -9.09 15.61 -5.45
C ARG A 29 -7.83 15.10 -6.14
N LEU A 30 -7.62 15.52 -7.38
CA LEU A 30 -6.46 15.16 -8.16
C LEU A 30 -5.24 15.58 -7.34
N LYS A 31 -4.51 14.60 -6.81
CA LYS A 31 -3.28 14.89 -6.07
C LYS A 31 -2.33 15.62 -7.03
N PRO A 32 -1.68 16.71 -6.61
CA PRO A 32 -0.68 17.37 -7.43
C PRO A 32 0.38 16.35 -7.88
N LYS A 33 0.61 16.27 -9.20
CA LYS A 33 1.64 15.38 -9.74
C LYS A 33 3.03 15.88 -9.34
N LEU A 34 3.93 14.94 -9.05
CA LEU A 34 5.33 15.24 -8.77
C LEU A 34 6.03 15.75 -10.04
N PRO A 35 7.07 16.59 -9.93
CA PRO A 35 8.00 16.78 -11.04
C PRO A 35 8.60 15.44 -11.49
N LYS A 36 8.85 15.26 -12.79
CA LYS A 36 9.36 14.00 -13.35
C LYS A 36 10.70 13.60 -12.71
N ASP A 37 11.62 14.55 -12.59
CA ASP A 37 12.95 14.33 -12.01
C ASP A 37 12.86 13.94 -10.53
N LYS A 38 11.91 14.55 -9.80
CA LYS A 38 11.66 14.21 -8.40
C LYS A 38 11.14 12.79 -8.25
N PHE A 39 10.20 12.37 -9.09
CA PHE A 39 9.70 11.00 -9.08
C PHE A 39 10.82 10.00 -9.39
N ALA A 40 11.63 10.25 -10.42
CA ALA A 40 12.77 9.41 -10.78
C ALA A 40 13.80 9.31 -9.64
N ALA A 41 14.13 10.43 -9.00
CA ALA A 41 15.06 10.45 -7.88
C ALA A 41 14.53 9.65 -6.68
N LEU A 42 13.27 9.82 -6.30
CA LEU A 42 12.65 9.07 -5.21
C LEU A 42 12.62 7.56 -5.49
N THR A 43 12.35 7.17 -6.73
CA THR A 43 12.40 5.75 -7.14
C THR A 43 13.83 5.20 -7.08
N ALA A 44 14.82 5.96 -7.55
CA ALA A 44 16.23 5.54 -7.49
C ALA A 44 16.69 5.32 -6.05
N THR A 45 16.41 6.29 -5.16
CA THR A 45 16.69 6.17 -3.72
C THR A 45 15.97 4.97 -3.09
N PHE A 46 14.73 4.72 -3.49
CA PHE A 46 14.01 3.54 -3.00
C PHE A 46 14.67 2.23 -3.43
N PHE A 47 15.11 2.12 -4.69
CA PHE A 47 15.80 0.91 -5.16
C PHE A 47 17.13 0.67 -4.44
N GLU A 48 17.91 1.73 -4.17
CA GLU A 48 19.13 1.64 -3.35
C GLU A 48 18.83 1.18 -1.92
N ARG A 49 17.73 1.65 -1.33
CA ARG A 49 17.27 1.18 -0.02
C ARG A 49 16.89 -0.29 -0.04
N VAL A 50 16.16 -0.75 -1.07
CA VAL A 50 15.82 -2.18 -1.22
C VAL A 50 17.09 -3.02 -1.34
N GLU A 51 18.04 -2.62 -2.18
CA GLU A 51 19.32 -3.32 -2.36
C GLU A 51 20.09 -3.46 -1.04
N THR A 52 20.18 -2.39 -0.27
CA THR A 52 20.81 -2.41 1.05
C THR A 52 20.04 -3.30 2.02
N ALA A 53 18.71 -3.18 2.06
CA ALA A 53 17.87 -3.89 3.01
C ALA A 53 17.83 -5.41 2.77
N VAL A 54 17.98 -5.86 1.53
CA VAL A 54 17.98 -7.30 1.22
C VAL A 54 19.36 -7.94 1.28
N ALA A 55 20.43 -7.18 1.54
CA ALA A 55 21.79 -7.72 1.67
C ALA A 55 21.89 -8.90 2.66
N PRO A 56 21.20 -8.91 3.83
CA PRO A 56 21.22 -10.06 4.75
C PRO A 56 20.57 -11.34 4.19
N LEU A 57 19.77 -11.23 3.12
CA LEU A 57 19.11 -12.37 2.49
C LEU A 57 19.97 -13.00 1.38
N GLN A 58 21.01 -12.33 0.92
CA GLN A 58 21.89 -12.81 -0.14
C GLN A 58 22.67 -14.07 0.30
N PRO A 59 23.31 -14.81 -0.63
CA PRO A 59 24.17 -15.93 -0.27
C PRO A 59 25.22 -15.54 0.79
N PRO A 60 25.52 -16.43 1.76
CA PRO A 60 25.07 -17.83 1.82
C PRO A 60 23.71 -18.06 2.47
N MET A 61 23.01 -17.02 2.96
CA MET A 61 21.74 -17.18 3.69
C MET A 61 20.65 -17.84 2.84
N ASN A 62 20.53 -17.43 1.58
CA ASN A 62 19.67 -18.04 0.58
C ASN A 62 20.50 -18.23 -0.69
N SER A 63 20.84 -19.47 -1.03
CA SER A 63 21.81 -19.80 -2.08
C SER A 63 21.35 -19.41 -3.48
N ASP A 64 20.04 -19.36 -3.73
CA ASP A 64 19.43 -18.99 -5.00
C ASP A 64 18.90 -17.56 -5.02
N PHE A 65 19.25 -16.74 -4.03
CA PHE A 65 18.83 -15.34 -3.98
C PHE A 65 19.58 -14.50 -5.01
N VAL A 66 18.83 -13.85 -5.90
CA VAL A 66 19.34 -12.98 -6.94
C VAL A 66 18.58 -11.66 -6.92
N LEU A 67 19.32 -10.55 -6.95
CA LEU A 67 18.78 -9.20 -7.10
C LEU A 67 19.28 -8.62 -8.43
N GLU A 68 18.37 -8.17 -9.27
CA GLU A 68 18.68 -7.56 -10.56
C GLU A 68 17.97 -6.22 -10.71
N LYS A 69 18.68 -5.21 -11.23
CA LYS A 69 18.13 -3.89 -11.54
C LYS A 69 18.31 -3.61 -13.02
N ASP A 70 17.21 -3.47 -13.76
CA ASP A 70 17.23 -3.11 -15.17
C ASP A 70 17.26 -1.58 -15.35
N THR A 71 17.88 -1.16 -16.45
CA THR A 71 17.90 0.21 -16.98
C THR A 71 16.51 0.81 -17.20
N LYS A 72 15.46 -0.02 -17.34
CA LYS A 72 14.07 0.42 -17.54
C LYS A 72 13.31 0.72 -16.24
N GLY A 73 13.99 0.76 -15.10
CA GLY A 73 13.35 1.04 -13.81
C GLY A 73 12.56 -0.15 -13.27
N VAL A 74 13.09 -1.35 -13.48
CA VAL A 74 12.58 -2.60 -12.92
C VAL A 74 13.62 -3.16 -11.96
N LEU A 75 13.20 -3.49 -10.75
CA LEU A 75 13.99 -4.22 -9.77
C LEU A 75 13.35 -5.60 -9.60
N THR A 76 14.12 -6.65 -9.81
CA THR A 76 13.67 -8.04 -9.72
C THR A 76 14.40 -8.75 -8.60
N ILE A 77 13.66 -9.45 -7.75
CA ILE A 77 14.19 -10.31 -6.69
C ILE A 77 13.77 -11.73 -6.99
N ARG A 78 14.71 -12.66 -7.12
CA ARG A 78 14.44 -14.09 -7.25
C ARG A 78 14.96 -14.83 -6.03
N ALA A 79 14.15 -15.71 -5.47
CA ALA A 79 14.53 -16.62 -4.39
C ALA A 79 13.51 -17.75 -4.31
N ASN A 80 13.96 -18.95 -3.95
CA ASN A 80 13.13 -20.15 -3.78
C ASN A 80 12.20 -20.44 -4.98
N ALA A 81 12.74 -20.32 -6.21
CA ALA A 81 12.01 -20.42 -7.48
C ALA A 81 10.81 -19.47 -7.62
N LYS A 82 10.78 -18.38 -6.85
CA LYS A 82 9.79 -17.29 -6.93
C LYS A 82 10.47 -16.01 -7.38
N GLU A 83 9.68 -15.15 -8.01
CA GLU A 83 10.12 -13.85 -8.52
C GLU A 83 9.20 -12.76 -7.99
N PHE A 84 9.81 -11.69 -7.49
CA PHE A 84 9.17 -10.42 -7.18
C PHE A 84 9.65 -9.38 -8.18
N GLU A 85 8.76 -8.46 -8.55
CA GLU A 85 9.09 -7.33 -9.42
C GLU A 85 8.65 -6.03 -8.76
N ILE A 86 9.53 -5.03 -8.70
CA ILE A 86 9.18 -3.64 -8.41
C ILE A 86 9.45 -2.81 -9.66
N LYS A 87 8.38 -2.32 -10.28
CA LYS A 87 8.43 -1.62 -11.57
C LYS A 87 8.00 -0.17 -11.45
N MET A 88 8.80 0.72 -12.02
CA MET A 88 8.46 2.13 -12.17
C MET A 88 7.39 2.31 -13.25
N VAL A 89 6.34 3.09 -12.95
CA VAL A 89 5.28 3.46 -13.89
C VAL A 89 5.19 4.98 -14.00
N PRO A 90 6.01 5.62 -14.86
CA PRO A 90 6.18 7.08 -14.89
C PRO A 90 4.89 7.86 -15.20
N LEU A 91 4.03 7.34 -16.07
CA LEU A 91 2.78 8.02 -16.46
C LEU A 91 1.80 8.16 -15.30
N LYS A 92 1.79 7.18 -14.39
CA LYS A 92 0.98 7.17 -13.18
C LYS A 92 1.71 7.70 -11.95
N GLN A 93 3.04 7.85 -12.03
CA GLN A 93 3.91 8.18 -10.89
C GLN A 93 3.76 7.16 -9.75
N GLN A 94 3.77 5.89 -10.13
CA GLN A 94 3.59 4.77 -9.21
C GLN A 94 4.78 3.80 -9.27
N LEU A 95 4.98 3.08 -8.17
CA LEU A 95 5.70 1.82 -8.14
C LEU A 95 4.70 0.67 -8.15
N HIS A 96 4.88 -0.27 -9.05
CA HIS A 96 4.09 -1.49 -9.13
C HIS A 96 4.90 -2.63 -8.53
N PHE A 97 4.42 -3.18 -7.42
CA PHE A 97 5.02 -4.35 -6.78
C PHE A 97 4.21 -5.59 -7.14
N THR A 98 4.82 -6.52 -7.85
CA THR A 98 4.25 -7.83 -8.16
C THR A 98 4.88 -8.85 -7.24
N SER A 99 4.07 -9.42 -6.34
CA SER A 99 4.46 -10.48 -5.43
C SER A 99 3.75 -11.79 -5.81
N PRO A 100 4.44 -12.94 -5.75
CA PRO A 100 3.81 -14.25 -5.90
C PRO A 100 2.91 -14.62 -4.71
N ILE A 101 2.94 -13.84 -3.63
CA ILE A 101 2.17 -14.06 -2.40
C ILE A 101 0.99 -13.08 -2.31
N SER A 102 1.23 -11.79 -2.51
CA SER A 102 0.22 -10.74 -2.33
C SER A 102 -0.39 -10.21 -3.62
N GLY A 103 0.06 -10.69 -4.78
CA GLY A 103 -0.32 -10.19 -6.09
C GLY A 103 0.28 -8.82 -6.40
N LEU A 104 -0.33 -8.13 -7.37
CA LEU A 104 0.06 -6.80 -7.82
C LEU A 104 -0.49 -5.71 -6.89
N ARG A 105 0.37 -4.77 -6.50
CA ARG A 105 0.03 -3.59 -5.70
C ARG A 105 0.65 -2.33 -6.32
N ALA A 106 -0.04 -1.20 -6.17
CA ALA A 106 0.34 0.07 -6.74
C ALA A 106 0.57 1.10 -5.63
N TYR A 107 1.78 1.65 -5.58
CA TYR A 107 2.22 2.57 -4.54
C TYR A 107 2.46 3.96 -5.09
N GLU A 108 2.00 4.96 -4.35
CA GLU A 108 2.24 6.37 -4.62
C GLU A 108 3.13 6.97 -3.53
N TRP A 109 3.96 7.94 -3.91
CA TRP A 109 4.75 8.66 -2.93
C TRP A 109 3.87 9.59 -2.10
N ASN A 110 3.86 9.37 -0.79
CA ASN A 110 3.23 10.26 0.17
C ASN A 110 4.25 11.28 0.70
N ALA A 111 4.11 12.53 0.28
CA ALA A 111 5.01 13.61 0.69
C ALA A 111 4.92 13.97 2.19
N ARG A 112 3.84 13.60 2.89
CA ARG A 112 3.69 13.85 4.33
C ARG A 112 4.47 12.83 5.14
N THR A 113 4.34 11.55 4.80
CA THR A 113 4.97 10.44 5.53
C THR A 113 6.34 10.07 4.98
N GLN A 114 6.72 10.62 3.81
CA GLN A 114 7.95 10.31 3.09
C GLN A 114 8.07 8.81 2.80
N ARG A 115 6.97 8.19 2.37
CA ARG A 115 6.83 6.75 2.17
C ARG A 115 6.10 6.43 0.87
N TRP A 116 6.33 5.23 0.36
CA TRP A 116 5.58 4.68 -0.77
C TRP A 116 4.39 3.90 -0.20
N GLU A 117 3.19 4.44 -0.36
CA GLU A 117 1.97 3.91 0.26
C GLU A 117 1.01 3.37 -0.80
N ASP A 118 0.38 2.24 -0.48
CA ASP A 118 -0.60 1.60 -1.35
C ASP A 118 -1.80 2.52 -1.57
N GLU A 119 -2.27 2.58 -2.82
CA GLU A 119 -3.36 3.48 -3.22
C GLU A 119 -4.72 3.18 -2.56
N ASN A 120 -4.91 1.96 -2.05
CA ASN A 120 -6.20 1.47 -1.56
C ASN A 120 -6.30 1.44 -0.03
N ASP A 121 -5.27 0.99 0.67
CA ASP A 121 -5.29 0.81 2.14
C ASP A 121 -4.09 1.47 2.87
N SER A 122 -3.24 2.20 2.14
CA SER A 122 -2.18 3.07 2.68
C SER A 122 -1.08 2.36 3.49
N HIS A 123 -0.93 1.05 3.36
CA HIS A 123 0.24 0.38 3.91
C HIS A 123 1.51 0.74 3.12
N ASP A 124 2.65 0.69 3.79
CA ASP A 124 3.95 0.98 3.19
C ASP A 124 4.52 -0.24 2.43
N ILE A 125 5.14 0.00 1.27
CA ILE A 125 5.71 -1.04 0.40
C ILE A 125 6.79 -1.88 1.11
N GLU A 126 7.61 -1.30 1.99
CA GLU A 126 8.71 -1.97 2.68
C GLU A 126 8.16 -2.99 3.66
N GLY A 127 7.07 -2.64 4.34
CA GLY A 127 6.35 -3.56 5.22
C GLY A 127 5.80 -4.77 4.45
N LEU A 128 5.23 -4.54 3.26
CA LEU A 128 4.71 -5.63 2.44
C LEU A 128 5.83 -6.52 1.88
N LEU A 129 6.89 -5.90 1.36
CA LEU A 129 8.06 -6.57 0.82
C LEU A 129 8.75 -7.41 1.89
N THR A 130 8.95 -6.87 3.09
CA THR A 130 9.53 -7.58 4.25
C THR A 130 8.70 -8.83 4.58
N ARG A 131 7.39 -8.64 4.77
CA ARG A 131 6.45 -9.72 5.10
C ARG A 131 6.47 -10.83 4.06
N ASP A 132 6.56 -10.47 2.79
CA ASP A 132 6.51 -11.44 1.69
C ASP A 132 7.85 -12.16 1.49
N LEU A 133 8.98 -11.45 1.58
CA LEU A 133 10.32 -12.06 1.53
C LEU A 133 10.52 -13.05 2.68
N MET A 134 10.12 -12.70 3.91
CA MET A 134 10.26 -13.57 5.09
C MET A 134 9.44 -14.87 5.00
N ARG A 135 8.50 -14.99 4.06
CA ARG A 135 7.75 -16.25 3.85
C ARG A 135 8.48 -17.26 2.97
N ILE A 136 9.46 -16.81 2.19
CA ILE A 136 10.15 -17.67 1.22
C ILE A 136 11.67 -17.69 1.40
N CYS A 137 12.24 -16.68 2.04
CA CYS A 137 13.65 -16.56 2.37
C CYS A 137 13.89 -16.84 3.86
N SER A 138 15.07 -17.37 4.16
CA SER A 138 15.65 -17.34 5.50
C SER A 138 16.22 -15.96 5.80
N GLY A 139 16.03 -15.46 7.01
CA GLY A 139 16.51 -14.14 7.45
C GLY A 139 15.45 -13.04 7.37
N ILE A 140 15.84 -11.82 7.73
CA ILE A 140 14.96 -10.65 7.82
C ILE A 140 15.64 -9.48 7.07
N PRO A 141 14.96 -8.83 6.11
CA PRO A 141 15.43 -7.58 5.51
C PRO A 141 15.63 -6.46 6.54
N SER A 142 16.60 -5.58 6.32
CA SER A 142 16.97 -4.51 7.27
C SER A 142 16.40 -3.13 6.90
N PHE A 143 15.12 -3.06 6.52
CA PHE A 143 14.44 -1.79 6.18
C PHE A 143 14.34 -0.82 7.37
#